data_AF-A0A3Q9EEN8-F1
#
_entry.id   AF-A0A3Q9EEN8-F1
#
_cell.length_a   1.000
_cell.length_b   1.000
_cell.length_c   1.000
_cell.angle_alpha   90.00
_cell.angle_beta   90.00
_cell.angle_gamma   90.00
#
_symmetry.space_group_name_H-M   'P 1'
#
loop_
_entity.id
_entity.type
_entity.pdbx_description
1 polymer ?
#
loop_
_entity_poly.entity_id
_entity_poly.type
_entity_poly.pdbx_seq_one_letter_code
_entity_poly.pdbx_strand_id
1 'polypeptide(L)'
;MVGPTLVDIREHIETLATSDGRYYVACGRTGDRPVPATGSRFPDRATARAAARATEQYRSALRRYDPQVPFYDLIVCEESPRDGVLTPGRNSESETPQRHQSVCTENTTPERRELVEFCHRVAGAVFESLPETGYDSVERAVMDTYFELAERVGDLDELCLCLLESLAGELDERLSPVDQAEVLADAAVRLETQTDGDGSLDGTLEALKRHGFLESYTRPPHAGERDGETGPVVVQVSGYALSAQNDRLPVLPLTLELYRNQAKRPPRSVAVRTVDEGWQLTVVRGDTGAHGGLVSAPIDGVA
;
A
#
# COMPACT_ATOMS: atom_id res chain seq x y z
N MET A 1 -25.06 36.16 -0.96
CA MET A 1 -23.81 36.35 -0.21
C MET A 1 -22.71 35.73 -1.06
N VAL A 2 -21.94 36.54 -1.78
CA VAL A 2 -20.86 36.04 -2.64
C VAL A 2 -19.73 35.62 -1.68
N GLY A 3 -19.31 34.35 -1.72
CA GLY A 3 -18.22 33.86 -0.87
C GLY A 3 -16.92 34.67 -1.07
N PRO A 4 -15.93 34.51 -0.19
CA PRO A 4 -14.67 35.24 -0.26
C PRO A 4 -14.05 35.12 -1.65
N THR A 5 -13.54 36.24 -2.17
CA THR A 5 -12.92 36.30 -3.50
C THR A 5 -11.56 35.60 -3.49
N LEU A 6 -11.03 35.27 -4.67
CA LEU A 6 -9.69 34.69 -4.78
C LEU A 6 -8.61 35.58 -4.14
N VAL A 7 -8.80 36.91 -4.18
CA VAL A 7 -7.93 37.89 -3.54
C VAL A 7 -8.02 37.78 -2.02
N ASP A 8 -9.23 37.75 -1.46
CA ASP A 8 -9.44 37.63 -0.01
C ASP A 8 -8.83 36.33 0.54
N ILE A 9 -8.95 35.22 -0.19
CA ILE A 9 -8.37 33.94 0.22
C ILE A 9 -6.84 33.97 0.17
N ARG A 10 -6.25 34.66 -0.82
CA ARG A 10 -4.79 34.82 -0.91
C ARG A 10 -4.26 35.68 0.24
N GLU A 11 -4.87 36.83 0.51
CA GLU A 11 -4.48 37.72 1.61
C GLU A 11 -4.60 37.01 2.97
N HIS A 12 -5.61 36.16 3.14
CA HIS A 12 -5.76 35.34 4.33
C HIS A 12 -4.58 34.37 4.51
N ILE A 13 -4.15 33.69 3.44
CA ILE A 13 -3.00 32.77 3.47
C ILE A 13 -1.69 33.51 3.77
N GLU A 14 -1.51 34.70 3.21
CA GLU A 14 -0.35 35.56 3.48
C GLU A 14 -0.32 36.04 4.94
N THR A 15 -1.48 36.37 5.53
CA THR A 15 -1.60 36.77 6.94
C THR A 15 -1.23 35.65 7.91
N LEU A 16 -1.47 34.40 7.52
CA LEU A 16 -1.07 33.22 8.31
C LEU A 16 0.44 32.93 8.21
N ALA A 17 1.11 33.46 7.18
CA ALA A 17 2.50 33.14 6.91
C ALA A 17 3.46 33.97 7.78
N THR A 18 4.60 33.36 8.13
CA THR A 18 5.73 34.01 8.82
C THR A 18 7.03 33.58 8.16
N SER A 19 8.03 34.47 8.10
CA SER A 19 9.30 34.22 7.40
C SER A 19 10.18 33.15 8.08
N ASP A 20 9.98 32.90 9.37
CA ASP A 20 10.70 31.93 10.20
C ASP A 20 9.90 30.65 10.49
N GLY A 21 8.79 30.45 9.77
CA GLY A 21 7.87 29.36 10.03
C GLY A 21 8.47 28.01 9.65
N ARG A 22 8.37 27.03 10.56
CA ARG A 22 8.87 25.67 10.32
C ARG A 22 7.91 24.84 9.48
N TYR A 23 6.65 25.25 9.37
CA TYR A 23 5.63 24.48 8.65
C TYR A 23 5.37 25.02 7.26
N TYR A 24 5.03 24.14 6.32
CA TYR A 24 4.63 24.52 4.96
C TYR A 24 3.56 23.58 4.41
N VAL A 25 2.88 24.01 3.34
CA VAL A 25 1.84 23.23 2.67
C VAL A 25 2.40 22.66 1.36
N ALA A 26 2.19 21.38 1.13
CA ALA A 26 2.58 20.68 -0.09
C ALA A 26 1.50 19.68 -0.53
N CYS A 27 1.53 19.29 -1.80
CA CYS A 27 0.75 18.17 -2.32
C CYS A 27 1.34 16.85 -1.80
N GLY A 28 0.54 16.02 -1.15
CA GLY A 28 0.99 14.72 -0.62
C GLY A 28 1.42 13.73 -1.72
N ARG A 29 0.91 13.90 -2.95
CA ARG A 29 1.22 13.03 -4.08
C ARG A 29 2.47 13.45 -4.86
N THR A 30 2.67 14.75 -5.06
CA THR A 30 3.74 15.27 -5.93
C THR A 30 4.84 16.01 -5.19
N GLY A 31 4.62 16.38 -3.92
CA GLY A 31 5.52 17.25 -3.16
C GLY A 31 5.46 18.72 -3.61
N ASP A 32 4.69 19.05 -4.65
CA ASP A 32 4.58 20.42 -5.17
C ASP A 32 3.98 21.34 -4.11
N ARG A 33 4.44 22.59 -4.08
CA ARG A 33 3.87 23.64 -3.22
C ARG A 33 2.93 24.51 -4.06
N PRO A 34 1.62 24.26 -4.02
CA PRO A 34 0.71 24.88 -4.97
C PRO A 34 0.39 26.32 -4.61
N VAL A 35 0.16 27.13 -5.65
CA VAL A 35 -0.33 28.50 -5.49
C VAL A 35 -1.70 28.47 -4.80
N PRO A 36 -1.93 29.33 -3.79
CA PRO A 36 -1.11 30.48 -3.41
C PRO A 36 -0.17 30.26 -2.22
N ALA A 37 -0.08 29.05 -1.65
CA ALA A 37 0.83 28.76 -0.53
C ALA A 37 2.30 28.53 -0.95
N THR A 38 2.63 28.71 -2.23
CA THR A 38 3.99 28.56 -2.75
C THR A 38 4.95 29.53 -2.05
N GLY A 39 5.96 28.99 -1.38
CA GLY A 39 6.98 29.78 -0.67
C GLY A 39 6.54 30.28 0.71
N SER A 40 5.27 30.14 1.08
CA SER A 40 4.76 30.50 2.40
C SER A 40 5.22 29.50 3.47
N ARG A 41 5.49 30.04 4.65
CA ARG A 41 5.92 29.30 5.84
C ARG A 41 5.00 29.67 7.00
N PHE A 42 4.75 28.73 7.91
CA PHE A 42 3.79 28.89 8.99
C PHE A 42 4.44 28.56 10.34
N PRO A 43 4.10 29.28 11.42
CA PRO A 43 4.76 29.15 12.72
C PRO A 43 4.47 27.80 13.39
N ASP A 44 3.24 27.32 13.26
CA ASP A 44 2.76 26.10 13.90
C ASP A 44 1.89 25.26 12.95
N ARG A 45 1.69 23.99 13.32
CA ARG A 45 0.92 23.01 12.54
C ARG A 45 -0.55 23.39 12.37
N ALA A 46 -1.17 24.07 13.35
CA ALA A 46 -2.58 24.48 13.26
C ALA A 46 -2.75 25.62 12.26
N THR A 47 -1.84 26.60 12.27
CA THR A 47 -1.78 27.70 11.31
C THR A 47 -1.52 27.18 9.88
N ALA A 48 -0.62 26.21 9.73
CA ALA A 48 -0.39 25.55 8.44
C ALA A 48 -1.61 24.76 7.94
N ARG A 49 -2.37 24.11 8.83
CA ARG A 49 -3.63 23.43 8.47
C ARG A 49 -4.69 24.41 8.01
N ALA A 50 -4.79 25.58 8.65
CA ALA A 50 -5.68 26.65 8.21
C ALA A 50 -5.30 27.14 6.80
N ALA A 51 -4.01 27.31 6.53
CA ALA A 51 -3.49 27.68 5.21
C ALA A 51 -3.73 26.61 4.14
N ALA A 52 -3.62 25.32 4.48
CA ALA A 52 -3.95 24.22 3.58
C ALA A 52 -5.43 24.27 3.15
N ARG A 53 -6.35 24.40 4.12
CA ARG A 53 -7.79 24.55 3.84
C ARG A 53 -8.09 25.78 2.99
N ALA A 54 -7.45 26.91 3.27
CA ALA A 54 -7.61 28.12 2.48
C ALA A 54 -7.07 27.92 1.04
N THR A 55 -5.98 27.18 0.86
CA THR A 55 -5.42 26.83 -0.46
C THR A 55 -6.35 25.91 -1.25
N GLU A 56 -6.98 24.93 -0.60
CA GLU A 56 -8.04 24.10 -1.20
C GLU A 56 -9.23 24.96 -1.67
N GLN A 57 -9.70 25.89 -0.84
CA GLN A 57 -10.79 26.81 -1.19
C GLN A 57 -10.41 27.68 -2.39
N TYR A 58 -9.19 28.23 -2.40
CA TYR A 58 -8.67 29.03 -3.51
C TYR A 58 -8.69 28.23 -4.82
N ARG A 59 -8.14 27.01 -4.83
CA ARG A 59 -8.06 26.18 -6.04
C ARG A 59 -9.43 25.69 -6.50
N SER A 60 -10.34 25.42 -5.57
CA SER A 60 -11.72 25.06 -5.88
C SER A 60 -12.51 26.22 -6.49
N ALA A 61 -12.28 27.44 -6.01
CA ALA A 61 -12.82 28.65 -6.64
C ALA A 61 -12.20 28.90 -8.02
N LEU A 62 -10.89 28.67 -8.19
CA LEU A 62 -10.18 28.84 -9.46
C LEU A 62 -10.70 27.89 -10.56
N ARG A 63 -11.08 26.66 -10.20
CA ARG A 63 -11.67 25.67 -11.13
C ARG A 63 -12.97 26.12 -11.79
N ARG A 64 -13.67 27.11 -11.22
CA ARG A 64 -14.85 27.70 -11.88
C ARG A 64 -14.47 28.50 -13.14
N TYR A 65 -13.24 29.02 -13.19
CA TYR A 65 -12.73 29.83 -14.30
C TYR A 65 -11.83 29.02 -15.23
N ASP A 66 -11.06 28.08 -14.66
CA ASP A 66 -10.21 27.15 -15.42
C ASP A 66 -10.44 25.70 -14.95
N PRO A 67 -11.26 24.93 -15.68
CA PRO A 67 -11.54 23.53 -15.34
C PRO A 67 -10.32 22.61 -15.40
N GLN A 68 -9.20 23.03 -16.03
CA GLN A 68 -7.98 22.20 -16.14
C GLN A 68 -7.09 22.29 -14.89
N VAL A 69 -7.43 23.12 -13.90
CA VAL A 69 -6.63 23.29 -12.68
C VAL A 69 -6.52 21.96 -11.91
N PRO A 70 -5.30 21.42 -11.70
CA PRO A 70 -5.10 20.11 -11.07
C PRO A 70 -5.66 19.99 -9.65
N PHE A 71 -6.15 18.81 -9.28
CA PHE A 71 -6.48 18.42 -7.91
C PHE A 71 -5.21 18.07 -7.14
N TYR A 72 -5.07 18.61 -5.93
CA TYR A 72 -3.95 18.35 -5.05
C TYR A 72 -4.49 18.00 -3.67
N ASP A 73 -3.98 16.91 -3.10
CA ASP A 73 -4.24 16.50 -1.72
C ASP A 73 -3.25 17.25 -0.83
N LEU A 74 -3.70 18.28 -0.13
CA LEU A 74 -2.80 19.17 0.60
C LEU A 74 -2.49 18.64 1.99
N ILE A 75 -1.19 18.52 2.29
CA ILE A 75 -0.67 18.11 3.58
C ILE A 75 0.21 19.20 4.20
N VAL A 76 0.36 19.14 5.52
CA VAL A 76 1.25 20.02 6.28
C VAL A 76 2.55 19.29 6.59
N CYS A 77 3.66 19.89 6.21
CA CYS A 77 5.01 19.38 6.44
C CYS A 77 5.78 20.31 7.39
N GLU A 78 6.75 19.75 8.11
CA GLU A 78 7.66 20.49 8.99
C GLU A 78 9.09 20.42 8.44
N GLU A 79 9.79 21.55 8.42
CA GLU A 79 11.21 21.64 8.07
C GLU A 79 12.04 21.34 9.33
N SER A 80 12.70 20.17 9.33
CA SER A 80 13.65 19.82 10.39
C SER A 80 14.92 20.65 10.21
N PRO A 81 15.42 21.36 11.24
CA PRO A 81 16.66 22.12 11.12
C PRO A 81 17.83 21.15 10.89
N ARG A 82 18.38 21.16 9.66
CA ARG A 82 19.64 20.49 9.34
C ARG A 82 20.80 21.38 9.76
N ASP A 83 21.74 20.82 10.51
CA ASP A 83 22.99 21.45 10.93
C ASP A 83 23.89 21.81 9.72
N GLY A 84 24.34 23.07 9.67
CA GLY A 84 25.69 23.49 9.25
C GLY A 84 26.26 23.22 7.84
N VAL A 85 25.99 24.15 6.90
CA VAL A 85 26.87 24.86 5.92
C VAL A 85 28.40 24.47 5.84
N LEU A 86 29.08 24.24 4.69
CA LEU A 86 29.68 25.18 3.69
C LEU A 86 30.48 24.38 2.59
N THR A 87 30.14 24.41 1.27
CA THR A 87 30.73 25.16 0.09
C THR A 87 32.21 24.85 -0.31
N PRO A 88 32.72 25.11 -1.56
CA PRO A 88 32.19 25.85 -2.74
C PRO A 88 32.47 25.25 -4.16
N GLY A 89 31.86 25.81 -5.23
CA GLY A 89 32.35 25.63 -6.62
C GLY A 89 31.40 26.11 -7.72
N ARG A 90 31.73 27.23 -8.36
CA ARG A 90 30.96 27.99 -9.37
C ARG A 90 31.40 27.61 -10.79
N ASN A 91 30.47 27.30 -11.71
CA ASN A 91 30.35 27.88 -13.07
C ASN A 91 29.39 27.10 -13.98
N SER A 92 28.44 27.87 -14.52
CA SER A 92 27.68 27.72 -15.78
C SER A 92 28.29 26.80 -16.85
N GLU A 93 27.49 25.87 -17.39
CA GLU A 93 26.67 26.02 -18.62
C GLU A 93 26.41 24.64 -19.25
N SER A 94 25.13 24.41 -19.56
CA SER A 94 24.63 23.56 -20.66
C SER A 94 25.04 22.08 -20.67
N GLU A 95 24.15 21.23 -20.14
CA GLU A 95 23.45 20.14 -20.85
C GLU A 95 22.98 19.09 -19.83
N THR A 96 21.67 19.12 -19.56
CA THR A 96 20.81 18.07 -18.95
C THR A 96 21.37 17.23 -17.80
N PRO A 97 20.75 17.33 -16.60
CA PRO A 97 20.74 16.22 -15.66
C PRO A 97 19.31 15.81 -15.28
N GLN A 98 19.00 14.57 -15.63
CA GLN A 98 18.37 13.57 -14.76
C GLN A 98 17.24 14.07 -13.85
N ARG A 99 16.02 13.90 -14.39
CA ARG A 99 14.93 13.17 -13.71
C ARG A 99 15.52 12.22 -12.66
N HIS A 100 15.34 12.49 -11.37
CA HIS A 100 15.44 11.63 -10.17
C HIS A 100 15.43 12.58 -8.95
N GLN A 101 14.83 12.35 -7.81
CA GLN A 101 13.96 11.31 -7.27
C GLN A 101 13.46 11.88 -5.93
N SER A 102 12.34 11.34 -5.47
CA SER A 102 11.88 11.39 -4.08
C SER A 102 13.03 11.16 -3.08
N VAL A 103 13.19 12.05 -2.10
CA VAL A 103 14.22 12.02 -1.03
C VAL A 103 13.54 12.67 0.19
N CYS A 104 13.33 12.05 1.36
CA CYS A 104 13.86 10.82 1.93
C CYS A 104 13.00 10.33 3.10
N THR A 105 12.60 9.06 3.06
CA THR A 105 12.60 8.17 4.23
C THR A 105 14.07 7.90 4.57
N GLU A 106 14.66 8.73 5.43
CA GLU A 106 16.13 8.81 5.55
C GLU A 106 16.75 7.71 6.44
N ASN A 107 15.98 6.67 6.81
CA ASN A 107 16.44 5.50 7.57
C ASN A 107 15.87 4.13 7.09
N THR A 108 15.18 4.04 5.94
CA THR A 108 14.62 2.75 5.49
C THR A 108 15.56 2.04 4.53
N THR A 109 15.82 0.76 4.80
CA THR A 109 16.63 -0.09 3.92
C THR A 109 15.96 -0.23 2.55
N PRO A 110 16.71 -0.49 1.47
CA PRO A 110 16.14 -0.75 0.14
C PRO A 110 15.05 -1.84 0.17
N GLU A 111 15.30 -2.92 0.92
CA GLU A 111 14.35 -4.02 1.15
C GLU A 111 13.04 -3.52 1.78
N ARG A 112 13.12 -2.61 2.76
CA ARG A 112 11.95 -2.03 3.42
C ARG A 112 11.13 -1.16 2.47
N ARG A 113 11.78 -0.44 1.56
CA ARG A 113 11.09 0.33 0.51
C ARG A 113 10.34 -0.60 -0.45
N GLU A 114 10.97 -1.69 -0.86
CA GLU A 114 10.34 -2.68 -1.75
C GLU A 114 9.11 -3.34 -1.10
N LEU A 115 9.19 -3.64 0.20
CA LEU A 115 8.05 -4.16 0.97
C LEU A 115 6.88 -3.18 0.99
N VAL A 116 7.14 -1.91 1.35
CA VAL A 116 6.11 -0.87 1.41
C VAL A 116 5.45 -0.67 0.04
N GLU A 117 6.25 -0.57 -1.03
CA GLU A 117 5.73 -0.45 -2.39
C GLU A 117 4.89 -1.66 -2.80
N PHE A 118 5.33 -2.87 -2.44
CA PHE A 118 4.56 -4.09 -2.67
C PHE A 118 3.22 -4.06 -1.92
N CYS A 119 3.22 -3.71 -0.63
CA CYS A 119 2.01 -3.64 0.18
C CYS A 119 0.99 -2.64 -0.39
N HIS A 120 1.42 -1.44 -0.77
CA HIS A 120 0.54 -0.44 -1.37
C HIS A 120 -0.01 -0.87 -2.72
N ARG A 121 0.79 -1.58 -3.53
CA ARG A 121 0.35 -2.10 -4.82
C ARG A 121 -0.76 -3.15 -4.64
N VAL A 122 -0.55 -4.09 -3.72
CA VAL A 122 -1.55 -5.12 -3.36
C VAL A 122 -2.81 -4.47 -2.82
N ALA A 123 -2.69 -3.58 -1.83
CA ALA A 123 -3.83 -2.91 -1.22
C ALA A 123 -4.63 -2.10 -2.26
N GLY A 124 -3.96 -1.33 -3.10
CA GLY A 124 -4.59 -0.55 -4.17
C GLY A 124 -5.38 -1.43 -5.13
N ALA A 125 -4.77 -2.52 -5.63
CA ALA A 125 -5.45 -3.43 -6.54
C ALA A 125 -6.69 -4.09 -5.93
N VAL A 126 -6.64 -4.43 -4.64
CA VAL A 126 -7.80 -5.00 -3.94
C VAL A 126 -8.88 -3.95 -3.72
N PHE A 127 -8.56 -2.75 -3.22
CA PHE A 127 -9.55 -1.69 -3.06
C PHE A 127 -10.21 -1.31 -4.38
N GLU A 128 -9.48 -1.27 -5.49
CA GLU A 128 -10.03 -0.98 -6.82
C GLU A 128 -10.92 -2.10 -7.38
N SER A 129 -10.91 -3.30 -6.78
CA SER A 129 -11.80 -4.42 -7.15
C SER A 129 -13.12 -4.46 -6.35
N LEU A 130 -13.21 -3.72 -5.23
CA LEU A 130 -14.41 -3.65 -4.39
C LEU A 130 -15.57 -2.78 -4.97
N PRO A 131 -15.33 -1.62 -5.60
CA PRO A 131 -16.41 -0.71 -6.02
C PRO A 131 -17.14 -1.14 -7.30
N GLU A 132 -16.70 -2.19 -8.00
CA GLU A 132 -17.43 -2.73 -9.17
C GLU A 132 -18.50 -3.78 -8.80
N THR A 133 -18.47 -4.28 -7.56
CA THR A 133 -19.28 -5.42 -7.08
C THR A 133 -20.25 -5.04 -5.94
N GLY A 134 -20.24 -3.78 -5.48
CA GLY A 134 -21.15 -3.27 -4.46
C GLY A 134 -20.69 -3.51 -3.02
N TYR A 135 -19.38 -3.70 -2.79
CA TYR A 135 -18.81 -3.97 -1.48
C TYR A 135 -18.34 -2.71 -0.71
N ASP A 136 -18.99 -1.57 -0.90
CA ASP A 136 -18.69 -0.31 -0.18
C ASP A 136 -18.74 -0.46 1.36
N SER A 137 -19.54 -1.40 1.86
CA SER A 137 -19.59 -1.74 3.29
C SER A 137 -18.31 -2.43 3.76
N VAL A 138 -17.70 -3.26 2.92
CA VAL A 138 -16.44 -3.94 3.20
C VAL A 138 -15.29 -2.94 3.17
N GLU A 139 -15.23 -2.07 2.15
CA GLU A 139 -14.22 -1.00 2.08
C GLU A 139 -14.25 -0.13 3.34
N ARG A 140 -15.45 0.30 3.77
CA ARG A 140 -15.62 1.09 4.98
C ARG A 140 -15.14 0.34 6.22
N ALA A 141 -15.52 -0.93 6.37
CA ALA A 141 -15.11 -1.76 7.50
C ALA A 141 -13.58 -1.95 7.54
N VAL A 142 -12.94 -2.15 6.38
CA VAL A 142 -11.47 -2.21 6.28
C VAL A 142 -10.84 -0.93 6.79
N MET A 143 -11.34 0.23 6.35
CA MET A 143 -10.78 1.51 6.77
C MET A 143 -11.00 1.77 8.27
N ASP A 144 -12.16 1.40 8.82
CA ASP A 144 -12.45 1.51 10.25
C ASP A 144 -11.49 0.62 11.08
N THR A 145 -11.37 -0.66 10.73
CA THR A 145 -10.44 -1.62 11.38
C THR A 145 -8.98 -1.19 11.22
N TYR A 146 -8.59 -0.67 10.05
CA TYR A 146 -7.26 -0.13 9.81
C TYR A 146 -6.97 1.07 10.72
N PHE A 147 -7.90 2.01 10.88
CA PHE A 147 -7.69 3.15 11.77
C PHE A 147 -7.53 2.71 13.23
N GLU A 148 -8.32 1.74 13.68
CA GLU A 148 -8.17 1.17 15.03
C GLU A 148 -6.82 0.49 15.26
N LEU A 149 -6.28 -0.22 14.25
CA LEU A 149 -4.97 -0.84 14.31
C LEU A 149 -3.85 0.20 14.22
N ALA A 150 -3.97 1.16 13.30
CA ALA A 150 -2.99 2.21 13.04
C ALA A 150 -2.78 3.13 14.27
N GLU A 151 -3.81 3.34 15.09
CA GLU A 151 -3.68 4.10 16.35
C GLU A 151 -2.73 3.43 17.36
N ARG A 152 -2.50 2.12 17.24
CA ARG A 152 -1.64 1.35 18.15
C ARG A 152 -0.22 1.19 17.62
N VAL A 153 0.02 1.51 16.36
CA VAL A 153 1.28 1.30 15.66
C VAL A 153 2.09 2.58 15.61
N GLY A 154 3.33 2.51 16.11
CA GLY A 154 4.24 3.66 16.17
C GLY A 154 5.10 3.84 14.93
N ASP A 155 5.21 2.83 14.07
CA ASP A 155 6.04 2.83 12.87
C ASP A 155 5.19 2.98 11.59
N LEU A 156 5.55 3.94 10.75
CA LEU A 156 4.86 4.21 9.48
C LEU A 156 4.89 3.01 8.53
N ASP A 157 5.99 2.24 8.53
CA ASP A 157 6.15 1.11 7.62
C ASP A 157 5.35 -0.11 8.09
N GLU A 158 5.00 -0.20 9.37
CA GLU A 158 4.07 -1.21 9.89
C GLU A 158 2.61 -0.90 9.50
N LEU A 159 2.28 0.36 9.21
CA LEU A 159 0.92 0.73 8.79
C LEU A 159 0.51 0.06 7.47
N CYS A 160 1.43 -0.12 6.52
CA CYS A 160 1.09 -0.80 5.27
C CYS A 160 0.81 -2.30 5.48
N LEU A 161 1.46 -2.92 6.47
CA LEU A 161 1.17 -4.30 6.88
C LEU A 161 -0.19 -4.37 7.58
N CYS A 162 -0.47 -3.46 8.53
CA CYS A 162 -1.78 -3.38 9.18
C CYS A 162 -2.92 -3.21 8.20
N LEU A 163 -2.72 -2.41 7.14
CA LEU A 163 -3.72 -2.26 6.08
C LEU A 163 -4.02 -3.60 5.37
N LEU A 164 -3.00 -4.38 5.06
CA LEU A 164 -3.18 -5.71 4.45
C LEU A 164 -3.83 -6.70 5.42
N GLU A 165 -3.51 -6.63 6.71
CA GLU A 165 -4.14 -7.44 7.75
C GLU A 165 -5.63 -7.08 7.89
N SER A 166 -5.97 -5.79 7.88
CA SER A 166 -7.37 -5.33 7.88
C SER A 166 -8.13 -5.79 6.63
N LEU A 167 -7.51 -5.66 5.45
CA LEU A 167 -8.08 -6.17 4.20
C LEU A 167 -8.37 -7.67 4.28
N ALA A 168 -7.38 -8.46 4.70
CA ALA A 168 -7.51 -9.90 4.81
C ALA A 168 -8.60 -10.31 5.82
N GLY A 169 -8.66 -9.66 6.98
CA GLY A 169 -9.65 -9.94 8.02
C GLY A 169 -11.08 -9.62 7.59
N GLU A 170 -11.32 -8.42 7.06
CA GLU A 170 -12.67 -8.00 6.68
C GLU A 170 -13.20 -8.74 5.45
N LEU A 171 -12.33 -9.06 4.49
CA LEU A 171 -12.73 -9.90 3.35
C LEU A 171 -13.06 -11.32 3.81
N ASP A 172 -12.34 -11.88 4.78
CA ASP A 172 -12.63 -13.20 5.35
C ASP A 172 -13.97 -13.21 6.10
N GLU A 173 -14.25 -12.16 6.87
CA GLU A 173 -15.48 -12.06 7.67
C GLU A 173 -16.73 -11.79 6.82
N ARG A 174 -16.60 -11.01 5.74
CA ARG A 174 -17.76 -10.43 5.03
C ARG A 174 -18.05 -11.05 3.68
N LEU A 175 -17.06 -11.66 3.04
CA LEU A 175 -17.21 -12.23 1.71
C LEU A 175 -17.26 -13.75 1.76
N SER A 176 -18.10 -14.34 0.90
CA SER A 176 -18.06 -15.78 0.71
C SER A 176 -16.74 -16.19 0.03
N PRO A 177 -16.28 -17.44 0.16
CA PRO A 177 -15.08 -17.90 -0.54
C PRO A 177 -15.12 -17.74 -2.06
N VAL A 178 -16.32 -17.71 -2.65
CA VAL A 178 -16.51 -17.47 -4.09
C VAL A 178 -16.28 -15.99 -4.40
N ASP A 179 -16.89 -15.09 -3.64
CA ASP A 179 -16.72 -13.64 -3.81
C ASP A 179 -15.26 -13.22 -3.55
N GLN A 180 -14.60 -13.82 -2.56
CA GLN A 180 -13.16 -13.62 -2.33
C GLN A 180 -12.33 -14.02 -3.56
N ALA A 181 -12.66 -15.15 -4.19
CA ALA A 181 -11.98 -15.61 -5.39
C ALA A 181 -12.20 -14.66 -6.58
N GLU A 182 -13.40 -14.08 -6.71
CA GLU A 182 -13.71 -13.08 -7.74
C GLU A 182 -12.92 -11.79 -7.52
N VAL A 183 -12.91 -11.26 -6.29
CA VAL A 183 -12.10 -10.09 -5.89
C VAL A 183 -10.61 -10.31 -6.17
N LEU A 184 -10.06 -11.48 -5.82
CA LEU A 184 -8.66 -11.82 -6.08
C LEU A 184 -8.36 -11.93 -7.59
N ALA A 185 -9.26 -12.51 -8.37
CA ALA A 185 -9.10 -12.59 -9.82
C ALA A 185 -9.11 -11.20 -10.46
N ASP A 186 -10.03 -10.34 -10.04
CA ASP A 186 -10.19 -8.98 -10.53
C ASP A 186 -9.00 -8.07 -10.15
N ALA A 187 -8.55 -8.17 -8.89
CA ALA A 187 -7.33 -7.49 -8.42
C ALA A 187 -6.07 -7.98 -9.16
N ALA A 188 -5.97 -9.29 -9.43
CA ALA A 188 -4.82 -9.85 -10.16
C ALA A 188 -4.71 -9.32 -11.60
N VAL A 189 -5.84 -9.08 -12.27
CA VAL A 189 -5.87 -8.46 -13.62
C VAL A 189 -5.33 -7.03 -13.58
N ARG A 190 -5.63 -6.26 -12.54
CA ARG A 190 -5.16 -4.86 -12.36
C ARG A 190 -3.66 -4.76 -12.11
N LEU A 191 -3.06 -5.78 -11.50
CA LEU A 191 -1.62 -5.77 -11.17
C LEU A 191 -0.68 -5.92 -12.37
N GLU A 192 -1.21 -6.07 -13.59
CA GLU A 192 -0.51 -6.42 -14.84
C GLU A 192 0.29 -7.74 -14.71
N THR A 193 0.13 -8.66 -15.64
CA THR A 193 0.88 -9.93 -15.60
C THR A 193 2.37 -9.67 -15.82
N GLN A 194 3.23 -10.17 -14.93
CA GLN A 194 4.68 -10.11 -15.15
C GLN A 194 5.03 -11.03 -16.32
N THR A 195 5.44 -10.45 -17.46
CA THR A 195 5.73 -11.18 -18.71
C THR A 195 6.92 -12.15 -18.59
N ASP A 196 7.74 -12.00 -17.55
CA ASP A 196 9.03 -12.69 -17.40
C ASP A 196 9.07 -13.83 -16.37
N GLY A 197 7.97 -14.09 -15.67
CA GLY A 197 7.87 -15.19 -14.69
C GLY A 197 7.56 -16.54 -15.35
N ASP A 198 8.15 -17.64 -14.88
CA ASP A 198 7.85 -18.99 -15.39
C ASP A 198 6.43 -19.51 -15.02
N GLY A 199 5.66 -18.72 -14.27
CA GLY A 199 4.31 -19.05 -13.80
C GLY A 199 4.27 -20.16 -12.75
N SER A 200 5.41 -20.53 -12.16
CA SER A 200 5.51 -21.55 -11.11
C SER A 200 5.21 -20.98 -9.71
N LEU A 201 4.97 -21.88 -8.76
CA LEU A 201 4.86 -21.51 -7.34
C LEU A 201 6.18 -20.94 -6.81
N ASP A 202 7.29 -21.57 -7.19
CA ASP A 202 8.61 -21.18 -6.74
C ASP A 202 8.97 -19.78 -7.28
N GLY A 203 8.57 -19.44 -8.51
CA GLY A 203 8.68 -18.09 -9.05
C GLY A 203 7.90 -17.04 -8.24
N THR A 204 6.67 -17.34 -7.80
CA THR A 204 5.91 -16.45 -6.91
C THR A 204 6.58 -16.29 -5.54
N LEU A 205 7.08 -17.38 -4.94
CA LEU A 205 7.73 -17.34 -3.64
C LEU A 205 9.06 -16.56 -3.68
N GLU A 206 9.85 -16.73 -4.74
CA GLU A 206 11.05 -15.90 -4.97
C GLU A 206 10.69 -14.42 -5.18
N ALA A 207 9.55 -14.13 -5.81
CA ALA A 207 9.10 -12.75 -5.95
C ALA A 207 8.74 -12.10 -4.62
N LEU A 208 8.00 -12.82 -3.76
CA LEU A 208 7.67 -12.36 -2.41
C LEU A 208 8.91 -12.19 -1.54
N LYS A 209 9.88 -13.10 -1.64
CA LYS A 209 11.17 -13.00 -0.96
C LYS A 209 11.93 -11.74 -1.37
N ARG A 210 12.00 -11.45 -2.67
CA ARG A 210 12.66 -10.26 -3.19
C ARG A 210 12.04 -8.97 -2.65
N HIS A 211 10.72 -8.93 -2.54
CA HIS A 211 9.98 -7.82 -1.96
C HIS A 211 10.07 -7.75 -0.41
N GLY A 212 10.85 -8.62 0.23
CA GLY A 212 10.99 -8.65 1.69
C GLY A 212 9.74 -9.12 2.44
N PHE A 213 8.79 -9.78 1.75
CA PHE A 213 7.54 -10.24 2.34
C PHE A 213 7.69 -11.57 3.10
N LEU A 214 8.75 -12.32 2.77
CA LEU A 214 9.21 -13.49 3.50
C LEU A 214 10.74 -13.54 3.47
N GLU A 215 11.37 -14.05 4.52
CA GLU A 215 12.84 -14.17 4.58
C GLU A 215 13.34 -15.37 3.79
N SER A 216 12.68 -16.51 3.95
CA SER A 216 13.04 -17.75 3.26
C SER A 216 11.85 -18.68 3.08
N TYR A 217 11.98 -19.62 2.15
CA TYR A 217 11.01 -20.68 1.97
C TYR A 217 11.70 -22.00 1.63
N THR A 218 11.02 -23.10 1.93
CA THR A 218 11.47 -24.45 1.57
C THR A 218 10.30 -25.25 1.07
N ARG A 219 10.49 -25.97 -0.03
CA ARG A 219 9.49 -26.89 -0.57
C ARG A 219 10.01 -28.32 -0.35
N PRO A 220 9.31 -29.18 0.41
CA PRO A 220 9.70 -30.57 0.52
C PRO A 220 9.68 -31.22 -0.88
N PRO A 221 10.68 -32.07 -1.21
CA PRO A 221 10.72 -32.78 -2.48
C PRO A 221 9.41 -33.53 -2.67
N HIS A 222 8.66 -33.19 -3.72
CA HIS A 222 7.44 -33.93 -4.03
C HIS A 222 7.84 -35.33 -4.49
N ALA A 223 7.43 -36.35 -3.74
CA ALA A 223 7.60 -37.74 -4.13
C ALA A 223 6.69 -38.03 -5.34
N GLY A 224 7.19 -37.77 -6.55
CA GLY A 224 6.59 -38.24 -7.79
C GLY A 224 5.73 -37.22 -8.55
N GLU A 225 6.29 -36.09 -8.97
CA GLU A 225 5.69 -35.32 -10.06
C GLU A 225 5.70 -36.15 -11.36
N ARG A 226 4.60 -36.88 -11.62
CA ARG A 226 4.15 -37.11 -13.00
C ARG A 226 3.39 -35.87 -13.41
N ASP A 227 3.86 -35.26 -14.48
CA ASP A 227 3.25 -34.12 -15.16
C ASP A 227 1.70 -34.23 -15.19
N GLY A 228 1.02 -33.39 -14.39
CA GLY A 228 -0.45 -33.30 -14.35
C GLY A 228 -1.17 -33.55 -13.02
N GLU A 229 -0.50 -33.84 -11.90
CA GLU A 229 -1.22 -34.24 -10.68
C GLU A 229 -1.73 -33.06 -9.81
N THR A 230 -3.05 -33.03 -9.60
CA THR A 230 -3.87 -32.04 -8.88
C THR A 230 -3.73 -32.13 -7.35
N GLY A 231 -2.52 -32.36 -6.85
CA GLY A 231 -2.26 -32.57 -5.43
C GLY A 231 -2.12 -31.27 -4.62
N PRO A 232 -2.36 -31.31 -3.30
CA PRO A 232 -2.02 -30.20 -2.41
C PRO A 232 -0.51 -29.97 -2.43
N VAL A 233 -0.09 -28.72 -2.59
CA VAL A 233 1.32 -28.33 -2.55
C VAL A 233 1.66 -27.76 -1.19
N VAL A 234 2.66 -28.34 -0.54
CA VAL A 234 3.13 -27.92 0.78
C VAL A 234 4.36 -27.04 0.66
N VAL A 235 4.39 -25.91 1.38
CA VAL A 235 5.49 -24.95 1.43
C VAL A 235 5.73 -24.53 2.87
N GLN A 236 6.98 -24.48 3.29
CA GLN A 236 7.38 -23.86 4.56
C GLN A 236 7.94 -22.46 4.30
N VAL A 237 7.53 -21.48 5.09
CA VAL A 237 7.98 -20.08 4.99
C VAL A 237 8.45 -19.57 6.35
N SER A 238 9.53 -18.79 6.36
CA SER A 238 10.07 -18.12 7.54
C SER A 238 10.08 -16.61 7.36
N GLY A 239 10.03 -15.85 8.47
CA GLY A 239 10.05 -14.39 8.44
C GLY A 239 8.90 -13.78 7.63
N TYR A 240 7.71 -14.37 7.71
CA TYR A 240 6.53 -13.88 7.02
C TYR A 240 6.10 -12.52 7.59
N ALA A 241 5.88 -11.54 6.72
CA ALA A 241 5.71 -10.15 7.14
C ALA A 241 4.38 -9.86 7.88
N LEU A 242 3.32 -10.64 7.66
CA LEU A 242 2.02 -10.43 8.31
C LEU A 242 1.87 -11.26 9.57
N SER A 243 1.19 -10.68 10.55
CA SER A 243 0.93 -11.32 11.83
C SER A 243 -0.40 -12.08 11.82
N ALA A 244 -0.45 -13.19 12.56
CA ALA A 244 -1.70 -13.89 12.79
C ALA A 244 -2.64 -13.05 13.67
N GLN A 245 -3.92 -13.03 13.32
CA GLN A 245 -4.98 -12.38 14.08
C GLN A 245 -6.18 -13.34 14.20
N ASN A 246 -6.76 -13.45 15.40
CA ASN A 246 -7.95 -14.28 15.66
C ASN A 246 -7.81 -15.73 15.15
N ASP A 247 -6.69 -16.39 15.45
CA ASP A 247 -6.36 -17.77 15.02
C ASP A 247 -6.31 -17.99 13.50
N ARG A 248 -6.12 -16.90 12.75
CA ARG A 248 -5.99 -16.93 11.29
C ARG A 248 -4.76 -16.15 10.86
N LEU A 249 -4.12 -16.61 9.80
CA LEU A 249 -2.99 -15.94 9.19
C LEU A 249 -3.45 -15.26 7.89
N PRO A 250 -3.31 -13.93 7.75
CA PRO A 250 -3.49 -13.24 6.49
C PRO A 250 -2.60 -13.84 5.39
N VAL A 251 -3.21 -14.34 4.32
CA VAL A 251 -2.49 -14.93 3.16
C VAL A 251 -2.82 -14.22 1.84
N LEU A 252 -3.62 -13.16 1.89
CA LEU A 252 -4.09 -12.38 0.75
C LEU A 252 -2.97 -11.97 -0.23
N PRO A 253 -1.80 -11.44 0.20
CA PRO A 253 -0.78 -11.03 -0.77
C PRO A 253 -0.14 -12.22 -1.50
N LEU A 254 -0.01 -13.36 -0.82
CA LEU A 254 0.49 -14.61 -1.41
C LEU A 254 -0.51 -15.13 -2.44
N THR A 255 -1.79 -15.26 -2.06
CA THR A 255 -2.81 -15.80 -2.95
C THR A 255 -3.04 -14.89 -4.14
N LEU A 256 -3.04 -13.58 -3.96
CA LEU A 256 -3.15 -12.62 -5.06
C LEU A 256 -2.02 -12.79 -6.09
N GLU A 257 -0.76 -12.92 -5.66
CA GLU A 257 0.35 -13.19 -6.57
C GLU A 257 0.25 -14.57 -7.24
N LEU A 258 -0.37 -15.56 -6.60
CA LEU A 258 -0.70 -16.84 -7.25
C LEU A 258 -1.79 -16.68 -8.31
N TYR A 259 -2.84 -15.89 -8.06
CA TYR A 259 -3.84 -15.56 -9.08
C TYR A 259 -3.20 -14.83 -10.27
N ARG A 260 -2.30 -13.88 -10.00
CA ARG A 260 -1.59 -13.10 -11.00
C ARG A 260 -0.68 -13.95 -11.88
N ASN A 261 0.12 -14.83 -11.28
CA ASN A 261 1.14 -15.59 -12.00
C ASN A 261 0.63 -16.96 -12.50
N GLN A 262 -0.52 -17.44 -11.99
CA GLN A 262 -1.05 -18.78 -12.25
C GLN A 262 -2.53 -18.74 -12.64
N ALA A 263 -2.94 -17.74 -13.42
CA ALA A 263 -4.33 -17.52 -13.83
C ALA A 263 -5.03 -18.76 -14.43
N LYS A 264 -4.30 -19.70 -15.04
CA LYS A 264 -4.87 -20.96 -15.57
C LYS A 264 -5.28 -21.95 -14.48
N ARG A 265 -4.68 -21.89 -13.29
CA ARG A 265 -4.87 -22.80 -12.16
C ARG A 265 -4.71 -22.05 -10.83
N PRO A 266 -5.60 -21.09 -10.52
CA PRO A 266 -5.52 -20.33 -9.28
C PRO A 266 -5.73 -21.23 -8.05
N PRO A 267 -5.24 -20.82 -6.87
CA PRO A 267 -5.50 -21.53 -5.63
C PRO A 267 -6.99 -21.51 -5.29
N ARG A 268 -7.51 -22.63 -4.76
CA ARG A 268 -8.89 -22.70 -4.24
C ARG A 268 -8.97 -22.67 -2.73
N SER A 269 -7.96 -23.22 -2.07
CA SER A 269 -7.83 -23.10 -0.64
C SER A 269 -6.38 -23.06 -0.20
N VAL A 270 -6.17 -22.36 0.91
CA VAL A 270 -4.92 -22.31 1.63
C VAL A 270 -5.20 -22.65 3.09
N ALA A 271 -4.46 -23.61 3.62
CA ALA A 271 -4.46 -23.93 5.04
C ALA A 271 -3.07 -23.65 5.61
N VAL A 272 -3.03 -23.22 6.88
CA VAL A 272 -1.79 -22.84 7.55
C VAL A 272 -1.63 -23.71 8.78
N ARG A 273 -0.41 -24.13 9.07
CA ARG A 273 -0.04 -24.68 10.38
C ARG A 273 1.21 -23.99 10.91
N THR A 274 1.29 -23.86 12.23
CA THR A 274 2.50 -23.37 12.89
C THR A 274 3.61 -24.43 12.83
N VAL A 275 4.85 -24.01 12.57
CA VAL A 275 6.06 -24.84 12.67
C VAL A 275 7.14 -24.08 13.44
N ASP A 276 8.20 -24.76 13.87
CA ASP A 276 9.22 -24.19 14.77
C ASP A 276 9.84 -22.88 14.26
N GLU A 277 10.03 -22.75 12.94
CA GLU A 277 10.63 -21.56 12.29
C GLU A 277 9.68 -20.91 11.28
N GLY A 278 8.40 -20.72 11.67
CA GLY A 278 7.43 -19.93 10.91
C GLY A 278 6.15 -20.70 10.59
N TRP A 279 5.78 -20.73 9.31
CA TRP A 279 4.49 -21.26 8.87
C TRP A 279 4.67 -22.34 7.81
N GLN A 280 3.84 -23.38 7.87
CA GLN A 280 3.64 -24.24 6.71
C GLN A 280 2.29 -23.93 6.06
N LEU A 281 2.36 -23.64 4.77
CA LEU A 281 1.24 -23.37 3.89
C LEU A 281 0.93 -24.63 3.08
N THR A 282 -0.35 -24.99 3.01
CA THR A 282 -0.84 -26.06 2.13
C THR A 282 -1.77 -25.42 1.11
N VAL A 283 -1.33 -25.36 -0.15
CA VAL A 283 -2.06 -24.74 -1.26
C VAL A 283 -2.73 -25.81 -2.10
N VAL A 284 -4.06 -25.79 -2.14
CA VAL A 284 -4.87 -26.71 -2.95
C VAL A 284 -5.32 -26.02 -4.24
N ARG A 285 -5.22 -26.74 -5.36
CA ARG A 285 -5.55 -26.26 -6.71
C ARG A 285 -6.49 -27.25 -7.40
N GLY A 286 -7.16 -26.81 -8.47
CA GLY A 286 -7.97 -27.68 -9.33
C GLY A 286 -9.47 -27.36 -9.29
N ASP A 287 -10.28 -28.23 -9.91
CA ASP A 287 -11.70 -27.97 -10.17
C ASP A 287 -12.68 -28.54 -9.13
N THR A 288 -12.20 -29.35 -8.20
CA THR A 288 -13.00 -30.08 -7.21
C THR A 288 -12.41 -29.95 -5.80
N GLY A 289 -13.20 -29.53 -4.83
CA GLY A 289 -12.77 -29.38 -3.42
C GLY A 289 -13.40 -28.18 -2.71
N ALA A 290 -13.15 -28.06 -1.40
CA ALA A 290 -13.63 -26.94 -0.60
C ALA A 290 -12.84 -25.65 -0.90
N HIS A 291 -13.56 -24.54 -1.03
CA HIS A 291 -13.00 -23.19 -1.13
C HIS A 291 -12.84 -22.60 0.28
N GLY A 292 -11.73 -21.92 0.54
CA GLY A 292 -11.56 -21.24 1.82
C GLY A 292 -10.12 -20.89 2.15
N GLY A 293 -9.95 -19.95 3.07
CA GLY A 293 -8.62 -19.50 3.49
C GLY A 293 -7.88 -18.72 2.41
N LEU A 294 -8.58 -18.12 1.44
CA LEU A 294 -7.93 -17.44 0.31
C LEU A 294 -7.35 -16.07 0.70
N VAL A 295 -7.99 -15.36 1.61
CA VAL A 295 -7.53 -14.03 2.07
C VAL A 295 -6.94 -14.09 3.47
N SER A 296 -7.53 -14.91 4.35
CA SER A 296 -7.02 -15.22 5.68
C SER A 296 -7.25 -16.70 5.96
N ALA A 297 -6.21 -17.46 6.25
CA ALA A 297 -6.27 -18.91 6.39
C ALA A 297 -6.32 -19.34 7.86
N PRO A 298 -7.17 -20.32 8.24
CA PRO A 298 -7.18 -20.87 9.59
C PRO A 298 -5.83 -21.49 9.93
N ILE A 299 -5.41 -21.32 11.19
CA ILE A 299 -4.20 -21.95 11.72
C ILE A 299 -4.58 -23.28 12.36
N ASP A 300 -4.29 -24.38 11.66
CA ASP A 300 -4.45 -25.72 12.18
C ASP A 300 -3.44 -25.98 13.31
N GLY A 301 -3.94 -26.34 14.49
CA GLY A 301 -3.12 -26.67 15.67
C GLY A 301 -3.21 -25.67 16.81
N VAL A 302 -4.03 -24.63 16.71
CA VAL A 302 -4.45 -23.83 17.88
C VAL A 302 -5.65 -24.55 18.50
N ALA A 303 -5.41 -25.24 19.62
CA ALA A 303 -6.43 -25.89 20.44
C ALA A 303 -6.77 -25.02 21.67
#